data_AF-A0A941YHG6-F1
#
_entry.id   AF-A0A941YHG6-F1
#
_cell.length_a   1.000
_cell.length_b   1.000
_cell.length_c   1.000
_cell.angle_alpha   90.00
_cell.angle_beta   90.00
_cell.angle_gamma   90.00
#
_symmetry.space_group_name_H-M   'P 1'
#
loop_
_entity.id
_entity.type
_entity.pdbx_description
1 polymer ?
#
loop_
_entity_poly.entity_id
_entity_poly.type
_entity_poly.pdbx_seq_one_letter_code
_entity_poly.pdbx_strand_id
1 'polypeptide(L)'
;MSAVTPTAAVQPFSAVPAPMTPADTPTIAAVAIDAVTTTICAATISSGLLATYLSKDVNDHAVRLDIMGRGGSSAGIVRGLDLSGDTTSLTLTVAAGQAYAPALLEVDAQTTTMTASATNQVWLLSNGTIASGTGGYVPGSYGIFLGTVTTDGTGITAIDFSGVFYFSGGLPWRASADGFRPTDSPTCPFMFLARTFGGFWLWDGSRYLFLEDRRGTVSLTDAATIATNAASGDVFTVVLGGNRTLGEPTNPREGQRCMWLFQQDATGSRTLTLDASFKVPSSLTVTLSTAASTTDVLEARYSSFVSGWIVTNFQTGI
;
A
#
# COMPACT_ATOMS: atom_id res chain seq x y z
N MET A 1 13.09 8.79 1.79
CA MET A 1 12.55 8.08 0.63
C MET A 1 11.56 9.00 -0.07
N SER A 2 11.75 9.26 -1.37
CA SER A 2 10.63 9.68 -2.22
C SER A 2 9.54 8.62 -2.08
N ALA A 3 8.27 9.00 -1.99
CA ALA A 3 7.17 8.07 -1.78
C ALA A 3 7.30 6.89 -2.76
N VAL A 4 7.62 5.70 -2.25
CA VAL A 4 7.78 4.49 -3.05
C VAL A 4 6.44 4.28 -3.74
N THR A 5 6.39 4.60 -5.02
CA THR A 5 5.21 4.39 -5.85
C THR A 5 5.32 2.94 -6.29
N PRO A 6 4.38 2.06 -5.91
CA PRO A 6 4.49 0.64 -6.23
C PRO A 6 4.63 0.49 -7.75
N THR A 7 5.72 -0.15 -8.18
CA THR A 7 6.01 -0.49 -9.58
C THR A 7 5.27 -1.77 -9.98
N ALA A 8 5.06 -1.97 -11.28
CA ALA A 8 4.06 -2.85 -11.88
C ALA A 8 4.11 -4.37 -11.55
N ALA A 9 5.10 -4.85 -10.78
CA ALA A 9 5.08 -6.21 -10.22
C ALA A 9 4.43 -6.14 -8.84
N VAL A 10 3.10 -6.29 -8.77
CA VAL A 10 2.32 -6.00 -7.57
C VAL A 10 1.70 -7.27 -6.99
N GLN A 11 2.01 -7.58 -5.75
CA GLN A 11 1.30 -8.58 -4.94
C GLN A 11 0.18 -7.95 -4.09
N PRO A 12 -0.98 -8.62 -3.96
CA PRO A 12 -2.02 -8.18 -3.03
C PRO A 12 -1.58 -8.35 -1.56
N PHE A 13 -2.20 -7.64 -0.61
CA PHE A 13 -1.90 -7.81 0.82
C PHE A 13 -2.11 -9.24 1.32
N SER A 14 -2.97 -10.03 0.65
CA SER A 14 -3.15 -11.46 0.96
C SER A 14 -1.97 -12.34 0.52
N ALA A 15 -1.14 -11.87 -0.41
CA ALA A 15 0.02 -12.60 -0.93
C ALA A 15 1.34 -12.19 -0.26
N VAL A 16 1.33 -11.13 0.56
CA VAL A 16 2.48 -10.75 1.39
C VAL A 16 2.33 -11.34 2.79
N PRO A 17 3.43 -11.71 3.45
CA PRO A 17 3.36 -12.26 4.80
C PRO A 17 2.72 -11.31 5.81
N ALA A 18 2.04 -11.89 6.81
CA ALA A 18 1.52 -11.12 7.92
C ALA A 18 2.67 -10.49 8.74
N PRO A 19 2.48 -9.28 9.29
CA PRO A 19 3.47 -8.64 10.16
C PRO A 19 3.64 -9.45 11.44
N MET A 20 4.87 -9.60 11.91
CA MET A 20 5.15 -10.31 13.15
C MET A 20 4.70 -9.47 14.37
N THR A 21 4.21 -10.15 15.40
CA THR A 21 4.03 -9.57 16.74
C THR A 21 5.33 -9.75 17.52
N PRO A 22 5.68 -8.82 18.43
CA PRO A 22 6.75 -9.10 19.39
C PRO A 22 6.27 -10.11 20.44
N ALA A 23 6.20 -11.38 20.07
CA ALA A 23 5.93 -12.48 21.00
C ALA A 23 7.19 -12.89 21.78
N ASP A 24 8.38 -12.57 21.27
CA ASP A 24 9.69 -12.95 21.84
C ASP A 24 10.61 -11.75 22.08
N THR A 25 10.06 -10.60 22.49
CA THR A 25 10.93 -9.54 23.00
C THR A 25 11.58 -10.08 24.27
N PRO A 26 12.93 -10.14 24.41
CA PRO A 26 13.49 -10.21 25.75
C PRO A 26 12.92 -9.00 26.47
N THR A 27 12.06 -9.24 27.46
CA THR A 27 11.83 -8.20 28.47
C THR A 27 13.22 -7.77 28.88
N ILE A 28 13.52 -6.47 28.83
CA ILE A 28 14.74 -5.96 29.42
C ILE A 28 14.65 -6.41 30.88
N ALA A 29 15.34 -7.52 31.20
CA ALA A 29 15.44 -8.02 32.54
C ALA A 29 16.06 -6.88 33.31
N ALA A 30 15.27 -6.34 34.24
CA ALA A 30 15.57 -5.23 35.13
C ALA A 30 17.05 -4.80 35.06
N VAL A 31 17.32 -3.68 34.39
CA VAL A 31 18.53 -2.93 34.71
C VAL A 31 18.47 -2.72 36.22
N ALA A 32 19.43 -3.31 36.93
CA ALA A 32 19.42 -3.40 38.38
C ALA A 32 19.19 -2.01 38.98
N ILE A 33 18.08 -1.91 39.72
CA ILE A 33 17.63 -0.70 40.39
C ILE A 33 18.56 -0.50 41.58
N ASP A 34 19.35 0.58 41.56
CA ASP A 34 20.00 1.06 42.78
C ASP A 34 18.92 1.57 43.72
N ALA A 35 18.78 0.88 44.86
CA ALA A 35 17.69 1.05 45.80
C ALA A 35 17.93 2.21 46.77
N VAL A 36 18.39 3.38 46.31
CA VAL A 36 18.53 4.56 47.17
C VAL A 36 18.28 5.83 46.36
N THR A 37 17.01 6.25 46.31
CA THR A 37 16.46 7.63 46.20
C THR A 37 15.27 7.70 45.24
N THR A 38 14.14 8.18 45.77
CA THR A 38 12.81 8.21 45.14
C THR A 38 12.63 9.35 44.13
N THR A 39 13.62 9.63 43.29
CA THR A 39 13.46 10.60 42.18
C THR A 39 14.04 10.02 40.91
N ILE A 40 13.17 9.69 39.96
CA ILE A 40 13.57 9.30 38.60
C ILE A 40 14.01 10.59 37.89
N CYS A 41 15.30 10.83 37.81
CA CYS A 41 15.90 11.86 36.96
C CYS A 41 16.85 11.16 35.99
N ALA A 42 16.70 11.43 34.68
CA ALA A 42 17.73 11.07 33.71
C ALA A 42 19.07 11.69 34.16
N ALA A 43 20.17 10.94 34.08
CA ALA A 43 21.48 11.43 34.48
C ALA A 43 21.83 12.71 33.72
N THR A 44 22.13 13.80 34.43
CA THR A 44 22.59 15.05 33.83
C THR A 44 23.89 14.79 33.08
N ILE A 45 23.84 14.82 31.75
CA ILE A 45 25.02 14.73 30.90
C ILE A 45 25.89 15.97 31.18
N SER A 46 27.16 15.75 31.54
CA SER A 46 28.06 16.84 31.93
C SER A 46 28.30 17.82 30.77
N SER A 47 28.41 19.11 31.12
CA SER A 47 28.46 20.25 30.19
C SER A 47 29.58 20.20 29.15
N GLY A 48 30.63 19.38 29.36
CA GLY A 48 31.74 19.22 28.42
C GLY A 48 31.42 18.37 27.19
N LEU A 49 30.45 17.44 27.27
CA LEU A 49 30.02 16.60 26.15
C LEU A 49 28.96 17.28 25.26
N LEU A 50 28.27 18.27 25.81
CA LEU A 50 27.16 19.01 25.18
C LEU A 50 27.60 19.89 23.99
N ALA A 51 28.83 20.41 24.03
CA ALA A 51 29.32 21.33 22.99
C ALA A 51 29.84 20.62 21.72
N THR A 52 30.26 19.36 21.83
CA THR A 52 31.00 18.67 20.75
C THR A 52 30.15 17.65 19.98
N TYR A 53 29.10 17.08 20.58
CA TYR A 53 28.34 15.96 19.97
C TYR A 53 26.80 16.06 20.06
N LEU A 54 26.22 17.10 20.69
CA LEU A 54 24.81 17.09 21.12
C LEU A 54 23.93 18.23 20.56
N SER A 55 24.32 18.92 19.49
CA SER A 55 23.66 20.20 19.14
C SER A 55 22.37 20.11 18.32
N LYS A 56 21.98 18.95 17.77
CA LYS A 56 20.69 18.81 17.06
C LYS A 56 20.22 17.38 16.90
N ASP A 57 21.11 16.47 16.54
CA ASP A 57 20.72 15.12 16.12
C ASP A 57 20.37 14.21 17.30
N VAL A 58 21.01 14.39 18.47
CA VAL A 58 20.67 13.59 19.66
C VAL A 58 19.35 14.04 20.29
N ASN A 59 18.99 15.32 20.22
CA ASN A 59 17.66 15.75 20.64
C ASN A 59 16.58 15.23 19.68
N ASP A 60 16.85 15.18 18.38
CA ASP A 60 15.92 14.59 17.40
C ASP A 60 15.79 13.07 17.60
N HIS A 61 16.90 12.38 17.92
CA HIS A 61 16.90 10.95 18.22
C HIS A 61 16.30 10.63 19.59
N ALA A 62 16.50 11.46 20.61
CA ALA A 62 15.91 11.29 21.93
C ALA A 62 14.41 11.59 21.91
N VAL A 63 13.95 12.58 21.13
CA VAL A 63 12.52 12.85 20.90
C VAL A 63 11.88 11.72 20.09
N ARG A 64 12.58 11.17 19.09
CA ARG A 64 12.12 9.95 18.39
C ARG A 64 12.09 8.73 19.32
N LEU A 65 13.08 8.58 20.19
CA LEU A 65 13.14 7.50 21.19
C LEU A 65 12.04 7.64 22.26
N ASP A 66 11.71 8.86 22.68
CA ASP A 66 10.64 9.15 23.64
C ASP A 66 9.24 8.97 23.01
N ILE A 67 9.05 9.40 21.75
CA ILE A 67 7.83 9.13 20.98
C ILE A 67 7.66 7.62 20.70
N MET A 68 8.77 6.88 20.52
CA MET A 68 8.76 5.41 20.36
C MET A 68 8.67 4.64 21.70
N GLY A 69 9.02 5.27 22.83
CA GLY A 69 9.00 4.67 24.17
C GLY A 69 7.64 4.75 24.87
N ARG A 70 6.72 5.60 24.39
CA ARG A 70 5.36 5.71 24.93
C ARG A 70 4.42 4.68 24.30
N GLY A 71 4.69 3.40 24.57
CA GLY A 71 3.74 2.29 24.49
C GLY A 71 3.25 1.88 23.10
N GLY A 72 4.03 1.05 22.39
CA GLY A 72 3.54 0.35 21.21
C GLY A 72 4.60 -0.53 20.54
N SER A 73 4.25 -1.80 20.32
CA SER A 73 5.04 -2.80 19.57
C SER A 73 5.15 -2.45 18.09
N SER A 74 5.88 -1.41 17.67
CA SER A 74 5.98 -1.02 16.26
C SER A 74 7.17 -1.64 15.52
N ALA A 75 7.07 -1.72 14.20
CA ALA A 75 8.19 -2.05 13.31
C ALA A 75 8.11 -1.28 12.01
N GLY A 76 9.27 -0.96 11.44
CA GLY A 76 9.35 -0.35 10.13
C GLY A 76 10.73 0.17 9.77
N ILE A 77 10.96 0.32 8.47
CA ILE A 77 12.15 0.95 7.91
C ILE A 77 12.10 2.45 8.18
N VAL A 78 13.17 2.99 8.75
CA VAL A 78 13.31 4.43 8.99
C VAL A 78 13.89 5.08 7.73
N ARG A 79 14.99 4.53 7.19
CA ARG A 79 15.66 4.96 5.95
C ARG A 79 16.49 3.83 5.36
N GLY A 80 16.74 3.86 4.03
CA GLY A 80 17.61 2.90 3.35
C GLY A 80 16.99 1.51 3.24
N LEU A 81 17.82 0.46 3.32
CA LEU A 81 17.41 -0.94 3.17
C LEU A 81 16.77 -1.26 1.81
N ASP A 82 17.14 -0.49 0.79
CA ASP A 82 16.68 -0.71 -0.58
C ASP A 82 17.19 -2.06 -1.09
N LEU A 83 16.30 -2.82 -1.73
CA LEU A 83 16.60 -4.10 -2.34
C LEU A 83 17.02 -3.90 -3.81
N SER A 84 18.10 -4.55 -4.22
CA SER A 84 18.58 -4.52 -5.61
C SER A 84 19.18 -5.86 -6.02
N GLY A 85 19.03 -6.18 -7.30
CA GLY A 85 19.52 -7.42 -7.91
C GLY A 85 19.47 -7.30 -9.43
N ASP A 86 20.04 -8.27 -10.13
CA ASP A 86 20.08 -8.30 -11.58
C ASP A 86 19.59 -9.65 -12.12
N THR A 87 19.31 -9.69 -13.43
CA THR A 87 18.80 -10.89 -14.12
C THR A 87 19.88 -11.93 -14.40
N THR A 88 21.13 -11.68 -13.99
CA THR A 88 22.28 -12.55 -14.25
C THR A 88 22.80 -13.26 -12.99
N SER A 89 22.28 -12.87 -11.82
CA SER A 89 22.70 -13.40 -10.53
C SER A 89 21.51 -13.55 -9.58
N LEU A 90 21.53 -14.62 -8.78
CA LEU A 90 20.60 -14.82 -7.67
C LEU A 90 21.02 -14.08 -6.40
N THR A 91 22.10 -13.29 -6.44
CA THR A 91 22.54 -12.48 -5.30
C THR A 91 21.70 -11.21 -5.20
N LEU A 92 20.94 -11.11 -4.10
CA LEU A 92 20.25 -9.89 -3.70
C LEU A 92 21.20 -9.03 -2.87
N THR A 93 21.27 -7.75 -3.19
CA THR A 93 21.92 -6.73 -2.37
C THR A 93 20.87 -5.96 -1.58
N VAL A 94 21.07 -5.87 -0.26
CA VAL A 94 20.31 -5.00 0.64
C VAL A 94 21.21 -3.83 1.01
N ALA A 95 20.79 -2.61 0.66
CA ALA A 95 21.57 -1.41 0.97
C ALA A 95 21.66 -1.17 2.49
N ALA A 96 22.67 -0.41 2.91
CA ALA A 96 22.76 0.05 4.29
C ALA A 96 21.52 0.90 4.66
N GLY A 97 21.17 0.92 5.94
CA GLY A 97 20.02 1.68 6.40
C GLY A 97 19.73 1.57 7.88
N GLN A 98 18.58 2.11 8.26
CA GLN A 98 18.09 2.17 9.63
C GLN A 98 16.67 1.66 9.68
N ALA A 99 16.40 0.84 10.69
CA ALA A 99 15.12 0.18 10.91
C ALA A 99 14.77 0.17 12.39
N TYR A 100 13.51 -0.04 12.72
CA TYR A 100 13.06 -0.26 14.09
C TYR A 100 12.42 -1.63 14.21
N ALA A 101 13.00 -2.53 15.00
CA ALA A 101 12.42 -3.83 15.30
C ALA A 101 13.06 -4.57 16.50
N PRO A 102 12.50 -4.51 17.72
CA PRO A 102 11.71 -3.48 18.39
C PRO A 102 12.62 -2.42 19.07
N ALA A 103 13.83 -2.26 18.54
CA ALA A 103 14.78 -1.21 18.88
C ALA A 103 15.32 -0.63 17.58
N LEU A 104 15.93 0.56 17.65
CA LEU A 104 16.63 1.13 16.51
C LEU A 104 17.81 0.23 16.14
N LEU A 105 17.87 -0.13 14.87
CA LEU A 105 18.87 -0.98 14.28
C LEU A 105 19.54 -0.23 13.13
N GLU A 106 20.86 -0.15 13.18
CA GLU A 106 21.70 0.33 12.09
C GLU A 106 22.28 -0.89 11.37
N VAL A 107 22.08 -0.94 10.05
CA VAL A 107 22.41 -2.09 9.22
C VAL A 107 23.36 -1.66 8.13
N ASP A 108 24.53 -2.30 8.08
CA ASP A 108 25.43 -2.19 6.95
C ASP A 108 24.86 -2.89 5.72
N ALA A 109 25.38 -2.56 4.54
CA ALA A 109 24.97 -3.23 3.31
C ALA A 109 25.30 -4.73 3.39
N GLN A 110 24.33 -5.57 2.99
CA GLN A 110 24.44 -7.03 3.06
C GLN A 110 24.05 -7.65 1.73
N THR A 111 24.53 -8.85 1.49
CA THR A 111 24.13 -9.68 0.34
C THR A 111 23.57 -11.00 0.82
N THR A 112 22.52 -11.49 0.18
CA THR A 112 21.97 -12.81 0.42
C THR A 112 21.63 -13.50 -0.91
N THR A 113 21.63 -14.83 -0.93
CA THR A 113 21.34 -15.60 -2.14
C THR A 113 19.87 -16.00 -2.15
N MET A 114 19.18 -15.68 -3.24
CA MET A 114 17.79 -16.06 -3.45
C MET A 114 17.67 -17.49 -3.94
N THR A 115 16.55 -18.14 -3.58
CA THR A 115 16.18 -19.43 -4.15
C THR A 115 15.80 -19.20 -5.62
N ALA A 116 16.34 -20.03 -6.52
CA ALA A 116 16.07 -19.96 -7.95
C ALA A 116 14.62 -20.33 -8.29
N SER A 117 14.09 -19.77 -9.37
CA SER A 117 12.75 -20.04 -9.92
C SER A 117 11.64 -19.95 -8.87
N ALA A 118 11.75 -18.97 -7.98
CA ALA A 118 10.88 -18.86 -6.82
C ALA A 118 10.56 -17.40 -6.45
N THR A 119 9.52 -17.25 -5.65
CA THR A 119 9.15 -16.00 -5.00
C THR A 119 9.69 -16.02 -3.57
N ASN A 120 10.69 -15.20 -3.32
CA ASN A 120 11.43 -15.12 -2.06
C ASN A 120 10.89 -13.97 -1.20
N GLN A 121 10.48 -14.25 0.03
CA GLN A 121 10.16 -13.26 1.06
C GLN A 121 11.43 -12.90 1.82
N VAL A 122 11.80 -11.61 1.83
CA VAL A 122 13.04 -11.11 2.43
C VAL A 122 12.72 -10.32 3.70
N TRP A 123 13.48 -10.58 4.76
CA TRP A 123 13.26 -10.03 6.10
C TRP A 123 14.56 -9.52 6.71
N LEU A 124 14.49 -8.41 7.43
CA LEU A 124 15.51 -7.96 8.36
C LEU A 124 15.14 -8.44 9.76
N LEU A 125 15.96 -9.30 10.37
CA LEU A 125 15.73 -9.77 11.72
C LEU A 125 16.19 -8.73 12.76
N SER A 126 15.62 -8.79 13.97
CA SER A 126 15.94 -7.89 15.09
C SER A 126 17.41 -7.91 15.52
N ASN A 127 18.18 -8.93 15.11
CA ASN A 127 19.62 -9.03 15.34
C ASN A 127 20.48 -8.38 14.24
N GLY A 128 19.89 -7.72 13.23
CA GLY A 128 20.62 -7.07 12.14
C GLY A 128 20.86 -7.93 10.90
N THR A 129 20.48 -9.20 10.90
CA THR A 129 20.76 -10.12 9.77
C THR A 129 19.60 -10.21 8.77
N ILE A 130 19.92 -10.48 7.51
CA ILE A 130 18.92 -10.76 6.47
C ILE A 130 18.53 -12.23 6.46
N ALA A 131 17.23 -12.51 6.51
CA ALA A 131 16.65 -13.83 6.31
C ALA A 131 15.79 -13.83 5.04
N SER A 132 15.80 -14.95 4.31
CA SER A 132 14.95 -15.12 3.13
C SER A 132 14.45 -16.55 3.02
N GLY A 133 13.25 -16.72 2.47
CA GLY A 133 12.66 -18.02 2.19
C GLY A 133 11.52 -17.90 1.19
N THR A 134 10.89 -19.01 0.84
CA THR A 134 9.85 -19.06 -0.20
C THR A 134 8.50 -19.49 0.37
N GLY A 135 7.41 -19.28 -0.38
CA GLY A 135 6.09 -19.82 -0.05
C GLY A 135 5.38 -19.12 1.12
N GLY A 136 5.52 -17.79 1.22
CA GLY A 136 4.94 -17.01 2.31
C GLY A 136 5.78 -17.09 3.59
N TYR A 137 7.10 -17.26 3.43
CA TYR A 137 8.03 -17.44 4.53
C TYR A 137 7.97 -16.29 5.54
N VAL A 138 7.82 -16.66 6.81
CA VAL A 138 7.93 -15.81 8.00
C VAL A 138 9.04 -16.39 8.88
N PRO A 139 10.08 -15.62 9.23
CA PRO A 139 11.13 -16.08 10.12
C PRO A 139 10.57 -16.45 11.51
N GLY A 140 11.26 -17.36 12.21
CA GLY A 140 10.93 -17.72 13.59
C GLY A 140 11.35 -16.66 14.62
N SER A 141 12.02 -15.58 14.19
CA SER A 141 12.49 -14.48 15.04
C SER A 141 11.92 -13.17 14.54
N TYR A 142 11.64 -12.24 15.46
CA TYR A 142 11.06 -10.94 15.13
C TYR A 142 11.87 -10.21 14.06
N GLY A 143 11.18 -9.63 13.08
CA GLY A 143 11.81 -8.94 11.98
C GLY A 143 10.87 -8.05 11.19
N ILE A 144 11.45 -7.30 10.26
CA ILE A 144 10.77 -6.39 9.34
C ILE A 144 10.79 -7.02 7.96
N PHE A 145 9.61 -7.11 7.35
CA PHE A 145 9.52 -7.52 5.95
C PHE A 145 10.10 -6.42 5.06
N LEU A 146 11.09 -6.79 4.22
CA LEU A 146 11.79 -5.86 3.32
C LEU A 146 11.25 -5.89 1.89
N GLY A 147 10.54 -6.97 1.52
CA GLY A 147 9.94 -7.10 0.21
C GLY A 147 9.96 -8.53 -0.31
N THR A 148 9.39 -8.68 -1.51
CA THR A 148 9.34 -9.93 -2.26
C THR A 148 10.28 -9.85 -3.45
N VAL A 149 11.06 -10.90 -3.67
CA VAL A 149 12.01 -11.01 -4.79
C VAL A 149 11.65 -12.23 -5.63
N THR A 150 11.30 -11.99 -6.89
CA THR A 150 11.01 -13.06 -7.86
C THR A 150 12.27 -13.37 -8.65
N THR A 151 12.59 -14.64 -8.76
CA THR A 151 13.74 -15.15 -9.51
C THR A 151 13.31 -16.10 -10.61
N ASP A 152 14.13 -16.19 -11.64
CA ASP A 152 14.13 -17.33 -12.56
C ASP A 152 15.28 -18.30 -12.20
N GLY A 153 15.66 -19.18 -13.13
CA GLY A 153 16.76 -20.11 -12.90
C GLY A 153 18.14 -19.46 -12.77
N THR A 154 18.28 -18.20 -13.18
CA THR A 154 19.57 -17.51 -13.37
C THR A 154 19.70 -16.18 -12.64
N GLY A 155 18.60 -15.47 -12.36
CA GLY A 155 18.66 -14.19 -11.68
C GLY A 155 17.34 -13.64 -11.16
N ILE A 156 17.41 -12.41 -10.65
CA ILE A 156 16.30 -11.67 -10.07
C ILE A 156 15.55 -10.94 -11.20
N THR A 157 14.27 -11.27 -11.37
CA THR A 157 13.41 -10.75 -12.44
C THR A 157 12.47 -9.65 -11.98
N ALA A 158 12.13 -9.63 -10.69
CA ALA A 158 11.32 -8.57 -10.10
C ALA A 158 11.59 -8.42 -8.59
N ILE A 159 11.43 -7.18 -8.11
CA ILE A 159 11.43 -6.83 -6.69
C ILE A 159 10.14 -6.04 -6.43
N ASP A 160 9.39 -6.45 -5.41
CA ASP A 160 8.14 -5.83 -4.97
C ASP A 160 8.23 -5.44 -3.50
N PHE A 161 7.82 -4.20 -3.19
CA PHE A 161 7.82 -3.63 -1.84
C PHE A 161 6.42 -3.58 -1.22
N SER A 162 5.42 -4.19 -1.86
CA SER A 162 4.08 -4.33 -1.30
C SER A 162 4.15 -5.01 0.07
N GLY A 163 3.45 -4.46 1.07
CA GLY A 163 3.46 -4.98 2.44
C GLY A 163 4.58 -4.44 3.34
N VAL A 164 5.62 -3.79 2.80
CA VAL A 164 6.75 -3.29 3.59
C VAL A 164 6.30 -2.17 4.54
N PHE A 165 6.73 -2.28 5.80
CA PHE A 165 6.51 -1.25 6.80
C PHE A 165 7.62 -0.22 6.77
N TYR A 166 7.27 1.05 6.71
CA TYR A 166 8.20 2.17 6.76
C TYR A 166 7.63 3.32 7.58
N PHE A 167 8.50 4.13 8.17
CA PHE A 167 8.08 5.33 8.89
C PHE A 167 7.95 6.52 7.93
N SER A 168 6.82 7.22 8.02
CA SER A 168 6.62 8.49 7.34
C SER A 168 5.79 9.41 8.22
N GLY A 169 6.27 10.64 8.42
CA GLY A 169 5.64 11.60 9.33
C GLY A 169 5.56 11.12 10.79
N GLY A 170 6.44 10.19 11.21
CA GLY A 170 6.44 9.63 12.56
C GLY A 170 5.42 8.50 12.80
N LEU A 171 4.64 8.13 11.78
CA LEU A 171 3.72 6.98 11.85
C LEU A 171 4.27 5.82 11.01
N PRO A 172 4.01 4.56 11.41
CA PRO A 172 4.25 3.42 10.55
C PRO A 172 3.22 3.40 9.42
N TRP A 173 3.73 3.20 8.22
CA TRP A 173 2.97 3.08 6.98
C TRP A 173 3.28 1.75 6.33
N ARG A 174 2.31 1.25 5.58
CA ARG A 174 2.51 0.18 4.61
C ARG A 174 1.68 0.47 3.36
N ALA A 175 2.09 -0.07 2.22
CA ALA A 175 1.36 0.06 0.98
C ALA A 175 1.25 -1.29 0.26
N SER A 176 0.15 -1.51 -0.45
CA SER A 176 0.03 -2.50 -1.51
C SER A 176 -0.65 -1.83 -2.70
N ALA A 177 -0.66 -2.52 -3.84
CA ALA A 177 -1.45 -2.07 -4.98
C ALA A 177 -2.75 -2.89 -5.14
N ASP A 178 -3.33 -3.29 -4.01
CA ASP A 178 -4.70 -3.81 -3.96
C ASP A 178 -5.70 -2.79 -4.48
N GLY A 179 -6.66 -3.22 -5.29
CA GLY A 179 -7.76 -2.37 -5.76
C GLY A 179 -8.80 -2.05 -4.69
N PHE A 180 -8.72 -2.64 -3.50
CA PHE A 180 -9.79 -2.59 -2.49
C PHE A 180 -9.27 -2.37 -1.08
N ARG A 181 -10.17 -2.58 -0.10
CA ARG A 181 -9.82 -2.74 1.30
C ARG A 181 -8.74 -3.81 1.43
N PRO A 182 -7.70 -3.60 2.26
CA PRO A 182 -6.78 -4.66 2.64
C PRO A 182 -7.56 -5.89 3.13
N THR A 183 -7.34 -7.03 2.49
CA THR A 183 -8.03 -8.30 2.80
C THR A 183 -7.30 -9.13 3.85
N ASP A 184 -6.10 -8.71 4.22
CA ASP A 184 -5.31 -9.35 5.25
C ASP A 184 -5.84 -9.02 6.65
N SER A 185 -5.45 -9.84 7.62
CA SER A 185 -5.71 -9.60 9.04
C SER A 185 -4.39 -9.70 9.80
N PRO A 186 -3.56 -8.66 9.79
CA PRO A 186 -2.31 -8.64 10.53
C PRO A 186 -2.50 -9.06 11.98
N THR A 187 -1.58 -9.86 12.49
CA THR A 187 -1.58 -10.23 13.91
C THR A 187 -0.99 -9.12 14.78
N CYS A 188 -0.44 -8.06 14.18
CA CYS A 188 0.23 -6.98 14.89
C CYS A 188 -0.73 -6.07 15.68
N PRO A 189 -0.48 -5.87 17.00
CA PRO A 189 -1.37 -5.08 17.86
C PRO A 189 -1.14 -3.57 17.75
N PHE A 190 -0.11 -3.12 17.01
CA PHE A 190 0.20 -1.69 16.88
C PHE A 190 -0.59 -1.05 15.73
N MET A 191 -0.94 0.21 15.91
CA MET A 191 -1.64 1.01 14.92
C MET A 191 -0.71 1.41 13.77
N PHE A 192 -1.20 1.36 12.53
CA PHE A 192 -0.48 1.85 11.35
C PHE A 192 -1.44 2.32 10.26
N LEU A 193 -0.90 3.08 9.32
CA LEU A 193 -1.63 3.52 8.13
C LEU A 193 -1.33 2.60 6.95
N ALA A 194 -2.36 2.14 6.26
CA ALA A 194 -2.24 1.37 5.03
C ALA A 194 -2.75 2.17 3.84
N ARG A 195 -2.01 2.09 2.74
CA ARG A 195 -2.45 2.59 1.44
C ARG A 195 -2.68 1.42 0.50
N THR A 196 -3.80 1.45 -0.21
CA THR A 196 -4.07 0.61 -1.37
C THR A 196 -4.36 1.50 -2.59
N PHE A 197 -4.56 0.93 -3.78
CA PHE A 197 -5.20 1.69 -4.88
C PHE A 197 -6.66 2.02 -4.56
N GLY A 198 -7.31 1.20 -3.73
CA GLY A 198 -8.68 1.42 -3.27
C GLY A 198 -8.88 2.45 -2.16
N GLY A 199 -7.81 3.10 -1.66
CA GLY A 199 -7.91 4.17 -0.67
C GLY A 199 -6.88 4.12 0.46
N PHE A 200 -7.14 4.92 1.50
CA PHE A 200 -6.36 4.93 2.73
C PHE A 200 -7.12 4.34 3.90
N TRP A 201 -6.39 3.62 4.74
CA TRP A 201 -6.94 2.82 5.82
C TRP A 201 -6.10 3.01 7.09
N LEU A 202 -6.76 2.98 8.24
CA LEU A 202 -6.14 2.90 9.56
C LEU A 202 -6.32 1.49 10.10
N TRP A 203 -5.24 0.82 10.48
CA TRP A 203 -5.32 -0.38 11.30
C TRP A 203 -5.31 0.00 12.77
N ASP A 204 -6.33 -0.40 13.53
CA ASP A 204 -6.48 -0.05 14.96
C ASP A 204 -5.84 -1.06 15.92
N GLY A 205 -5.12 -2.07 15.40
CA GLY A 205 -4.62 -3.21 16.17
C GLY A 205 -5.48 -4.48 16.01
N SER A 206 -6.68 -4.36 15.43
CA SER A 206 -7.59 -5.49 15.22
C SER A 206 -8.28 -5.49 13.86
N ARG A 207 -8.49 -4.33 13.25
CA ARG A 207 -9.23 -4.20 11.97
C ARG A 207 -8.82 -2.95 11.19
N TYR A 208 -9.07 -2.99 9.89
CA TYR A 208 -9.03 -1.80 9.04
C TYR A 208 -10.27 -0.93 9.19
N LEU A 209 -10.03 0.33 9.50
CA LEU A 209 -10.94 1.45 9.40
C LEU A 209 -10.65 2.22 8.11
N PHE A 210 -11.69 2.60 7.38
CA PHE A 210 -11.56 3.42 6.18
C PHE A 210 -11.37 4.88 6.56
N LEU A 211 -10.38 5.55 5.96
CA LEU A 211 -10.12 6.98 6.20
C LEU A 211 -10.66 7.84 5.05
N GLU A 212 -10.22 7.55 3.83
CA GLU A 212 -10.68 8.27 2.63
C GLU A 212 -10.57 7.38 1.39
N ASP A 213 -11.42 7.69 0.40
CA ASP A 213 -11.32 7.10 -0.92
C ASP A 213 -10.25 7.81 -1.74
N ARG A 214 -9.41 7.04 -2.42
CA ARG A 214 -8.39 7.58 -3.33
C ARG A 214 -8.53 7.02 -4.74
N ARG A 215 -9.75 6.62 -5.10
CA ARG A 215 -10.05 6.05 -6.41
C ARG A 215 -9.84 7.09 -7.51
N GLY A 216 -8.77 6.89 -8.26
CA GLY A 216 -8.37 7.73 -9.38
C GLY A 216 -9.18 7.47 -10.65
N THR A 217 -8.82 8.20 -11.70
CA THR A 217 -9.39 8.03 -13.04
C THR A 217 -8.76 6.82 -13.73
N VAL A 218 -9.59 5.93 -14.28
CA VAL A 218 -9.17 4.74 -15.03
C VAL A 218 -9.56 4.88 -16.50
N SER A 219 -8.59 4.77 -17.41
CA SER A 219 -8.87 4.69 -18.84
C SER A 219 -9.28 3.27 -19.23
N LEU A 220 -10.50 3.13 -19.72
CA LEU A 220 -11.05 1.87 -20.22
C LEU A 220 -10.61 1.64 -21.67
N THR A 221 -10.56 0.37 -22.05
CA THR A 221 -10.29 -0.03 -23.43
C THR A 221 -11.57 0.07 -24.26
N ASP A 222 -11.48 0.65 -25.45
CA ASP A 222 -12.56 0.64 -26.44
C ASP A 222 -12.72 -0.78 -27.02
N ALA A 223 -13.80 -1.44 -26.62
CA ALA A 223 -14.16 -2.78 -27.06
C ALA A 223 -15.66 -2.81 -27.40
N ALA A 224 -16.10 -3.82 -28.17
CA ALA A 224 -17.52 -3.98 -28.51
C ALA A 224 -18.42 -3.93 -27.26
N THR A 225 -17.98 -4.58 -26.19
CA THR A 225 -18.49 -4.39 -24.82
C THR A 225 -17.37 -3.83 -23.95
N ILE A 226 -17.55 -2.62 -23.45
CA ILE A 226 -16.61 -1.95 -22.56
C ILE A 226 -16.79 -2.52 -21.16
N ALA A 227 -15.75 -3.16 -20.63
CA ALA A 227 -15.74 -3.71 -19.28
C ALA A 227 -15.27 -2.66 -18.27
N THR A 228 -15.99 -2.53 -17.15
CA THR A 228 -15.61 -1.67 -16.03
C THR A 228 -15.33 -2.51 -14.81
N ASN A 229 -14.18 -2.32 -14.16
CA ASN A 229 -13.95 -2.83 -12.82
C ASN A 229 -14.18 -1.71 -11.80
N ALA A 230 -15.34 -1.70 -11.13
CA ALA A 230 -15.71 -0.65 -10.16
C ALA A 230 -14.75 -0.60 -8.95
N ALA A 231 -13.92 -1.61 -8.76
CA ALA A 231 -12.79 -1.58 -7.84
C ALA A 231 -11.76 -0.50 -8.13
N SER A 232 -11.48 -0.33 -9.43
CA SER A 232 -10.23 0.27 -9.90
C SER A 232 -10.25 1.79 -9.86
N GLY A 233 -11.44 2.38 -9.78
CA GLY A 233 -11.66 3.81 -9.75
C GLY A 233 -13.13 4.13 -9.51
N ASP A 234 -13.42 5.41 -9.34
CA ASP A 234 -14.78 5.95 -9.34
C ASP A 234 -15.00 6.87 -10.55
N VAL A 235 -13.96 7.12 -11.35
CA VAL A 235 -14.02 7.86 -12.60
C VAL A 235 -13.40 7.00 -13.70
N PHE A 236 -14.12 6.82 -14.79
CA PHE A 236 -13.73 5.98 -15.92
C PHE A 236 -13.77 6.79 -17.20
N THR A 237 -12.75 6.69 -18.05
CA THR A 237 -12.70 7.40 -19.34
C THR A 237 -12.58 6.43 -20.50
N VAL A 238 -13.25 6.70 -21.62
CA VAL A 238 -13.10 5.92 -22.85
C VAL A 238 -13.33 6.79 -24.08
N VAL A 239 -12.49 6.62 -25.10
CA VAL A 239 -12.73 7.20 -26.42
C VAL A 239 -13.42 6.15 -27.27
N LEU A 240 -14.61 6.45 -27.78
CA LEU A 240 -15.44 5.52 -28.55
C LEU A 240 -14.98 5.48 -30.00
N GLY A 241 -14.41 4.36 -30.45
CA GLY A 241 -14.06 4.12 -31.85
C GLY A 241 -15.19 3.51 -32.69
N GLY A 242 -16.34 3.23 -32.09
CA GLY A 242 -17.48 2.58 -32.73
C GLY A 242 -18.73 2.61 -31.84
N ASN A 243 -19.80 1.97 -32.29
CA ASN A 243 -21.00 1.79 -31.46
C ASN A 243 -20.74 0.70 -30.43
N ARG A 244 -20.81 1.04 -29.14
CA ARG A 244 -20.39 0.17 -28.03
C ARG A 244 -21.52 -0.12 -27.05
N THR A 245 -21.34 -1.19 -26.30
CA THR A 245 -22.13 -1.49 -25.11
C THR A 245 -21.29 -1.23 -23.85
N LEU A 246 -21.83 -0.52 -22.86
CA LEU A 246 -21.23 -0.49 -21.51
C LEU A 246 -21.71 -1.73 -20.75
N GLY A 247 -20.81 -2.69 -20.52
CA GLY A 247 -21.12 -3.93 -19.80
C GLY A 247 -21.35 -3.72 -18.31
N GLU A 248 -21.90 -4.72 -17.63
CA GLU A 248 -22.08 -4.72 -16.18
C GLU A 248 -20.72 -4.49 -15.48
N PRO A 249 -20.58 -3.44 -14.65
CA PRO A 249 -19.37 -3.23 -13.88
C PRO A 249 -19.15 -4.34 -12.84
N THR A 250 -17.93 -4.88 -12.77
CA THR A 250 -17.56 -5.91 -11.79
C THR A 250 -17.11 -5.31 -10.46
N ASN A 251 -17.24 -6.09 -9.39
CA ASN A 251 -16.80 -5.75 -8.02
C ASN A 251 -17.37 -4.44 -7.43
N PRO A 252 -18.68 -4.17 -7.55
CA PRO A 252 -19.27 -2.99 -6.95
C PRO A 252 -19.34 -3.07 -5.42
N ARG A 253 -19.32 -1.91 -4.77
CA ARG A 253 -19.63 -1.77 -3.33
C ARG A 253 -21.00 -1.13 -3.14
N GLU A 254 -21.75 -1.58 -2.13
CA GLU A 254 -23.07 -0.98 -1.82
C GLU A 254 -22.95 0.55 -1.65
N GLY A 255 -23.78 1.30 -2.36
CA GLY A 255 -23.79 2.76 -2.32
C GLY A 255 -22.65 3.45 -3.07
N GLN A 256 -21.74 2.70 -3.70
CA GLN A 256 -20.65 3.26 -4.51
C GLN A 256 -21.20 4.11 -5.65
N ARG A 257 -20.63 5.31 -5.84
CA ARG A 257 -20.91 6.17 -6.99
C ARG A 257 -19.75 6.09 -7.97
N CYS A 258 -20.07 6.02 -9.25
CA CYS A 258 -19.10 6.01 -10.33
C CYS A 258 -19.53 6.98 -11.43
N MET A 259 -18.53 7.54 -12.10
CA MET A 259 -18.65 8.45 -13.22
C MET A 259 -17.96 7.84 -14.43
N TRP A 260 -18.62 7.83 -15.58
CA TRP A 260 -18.04 7.42 -16.85
C TRP A 260 -18.05 8.60 -17.82
N LEU A 261 -16.91 8.88 -18.42
CA LEU A 261 -16.70 9.87 -19.45
C LEU A 261 -16.52 9.16 -20.78
N PHE A 262 -17.43 9.44 -21.71
CA PHE A 262 -17.42 8.89 -23.05
C PHE A 262 -17.05 10.00 -24.02
N GLN A 263 -15.89 9.90 -24.66
CA GLN A 263 -15.48 10.84 -25.68
C GLN A 263 -15.75 10.26 -27.07
N GLN A 264 -16.38 11.05 -27.94
CA GLN A 264 -16.50 10.72 -29.36
C GLN A 264 -15.11 10.68 -30.03
N ASP A 265 -14.91 9.78 -30.99
CA ASP A 265 -13.71 9.84 -31.83
C ASP A 265 -13.66 11.13 -32.69
N ALA A 266 -12.63 11.23 -33.53
CA ALA A 266 -12.47 12.36 -34.45
C ALA A 266 -13.56 12.45 -35.54
N THR A 267 -14.46 11.47 -35.65
CA THR A 267 -15.59 11.47 -36.61
C THR A 267 -16.89 11.85 -35.93
N GLY A 268 -17.17 11.30 -34.74
CA GLY A 268 -18.42 11.47 -34.02
C GLY A 268 -19.50 10.45 -34.40
N SER A 269 -20.71 10.67 -33.89
CA SER A 269 -21.90 9.84 -34.11
C SER A 269 -21.77 8.39 -33.65
N ARG A 270 -20.95 8.12 -32.63
CA ARG A 270 -20.92 6.84 -31.93
C ARG A 270 -22.04 6.75 -30.91
N THR A 271 -22.67 5.59 -30.84
CA THR A 271 -23.75 5.32 -29.88
C THR A 271 -23.26 4.44 -28.74
N LEU A 272 -23.86 4.62 -27.56
CA LEU A 272 -23.68 3.76 -26.41
C LEU A 272 -24.99 3.05 -26.06
N THR A 273 -24.93 1.74 -25.91
CA THR A 273 -25.99 0.94 -25.30
C THR A 273 -25.58 0.57 -23.88
N LEU A 274 -26.48 0.68 -22.91
CA LEU A 274 -26.21 0.25 -21.54
C LEU A 274 -26.68 -1.18 -21.33
N ASP A 275 -25.88 -1.96 -20.61
CA ASP A 275 -26.31 -3.26 -20.09
C ASP A 275 -27.52 -3.11 -19.14
N ALA A 276 -28.33 -4.18 -19.01
CA ALA A 276 -29.53 -4.18 -18.18
C ALA A 276 -29.27 -3.96 -16.68
N SER A 277 -28.02 -4.13 -16.23
CA SER A 277 -27.59 -3.78 -14.87
C SER A 277 -27.69 -2.29 -14.58
N PHE A 278 -27.62 -1.41 -15.60
CA PHE A 278 -27.88 0.02 -15.44
C PHE A 278 -29.38 0.33 -15.42
N LYS A 279 -29.88 0.70 -14.25
CA LYS A 279 -31.27 1.09 -14.02
C LYS A 279 -31.42 2.58 -14.32
N VAL A 280 -31.84 2.89 -15.55
CA VAL A 280 -32.15 4.26 -15.96
C VAL A 280 -33.56 4.63 -15.48
N PRO A 281 -33.72 5.64 -14.62
CA PRO A 281 -35.05 6.10 -14.21
C PRO A 281 -35.78 6.73 -15.40
N SER A 282 -37.11 6.65 -15.41
CA SER A 282 -37.93 7.20 -16.51
C SER A 282 -37.78 8.70 -16.71
N SER A 283 -37.29 9.43 -15.71
CA SER A 283 -36.99 10.86 -15.76
C SER A 283 -35.69 11.19 -16.51
N LEU A 284 -34.90 10.19 -16.90
CA LEU A 284 -33.60 10.37 -17.53
C LEU A 284 -33.55 9.61 -18.85
N THR A 285 -32.82 10.16 -19.82
CA THR A 285 -32.50 9.48 -21.08
C THR A 285 -31.00 9.56 -21.31
N VAL A 286 -30.40 8.44 -21.72
CA VAL A 286 -28.98 8.37 -22.03
C VAL A 286 -28.83 8.35 -23.55
N THR A 287 -28.37 9.47 -24.10
CA THR A 287 -28.13 9.63 -25.54
C THR A 287 -26.90 10.49 -25.73
N LEU A 288 -25.84 9.90 -26.27
CA LEU A 288 -24.56 10.58 -26.46
C LEU A 288 -24.69 11.78 -27.42
N SER A 289 -23.86 12.80 -27.20
CA SER A 289 -23.59 13.84 -28.19
C SER A 289 -22.94 13.23 -29.43
N THR A 290 -23.19 13.81 -30.60
CA THR A 290 -22.78 13.25 -31.89
C THR A 290 -21.59 13.95 -32.53
N ALA A 291 -21.17 15.10 -32.00
CA ALA A 291 -20.05 15.85 -32.54
C ALA A 291 -18.72 15.13 -32.30
N ALA A 292 -17.74 15.35 -33.18
CA ALA A 292 -16.42 14.77 -33.00
C ALA A 292 -15.76 15.30 -31.72
N SER A 293 -15.04 14.43 -31.00
CA SER A 293 -14.26 14.76 -29.81
C SER A 293 -15.04 15.35 -28.61
N THR A 294 -16.37 15.42 -28.67
CA THR A 294 -17.19 15.84 -27.52
C THR A 294 -17.24 14.76 -26.46
N THR A 295 -17.32 15.17 -25.21
CA THR A 295 -17.38 14.25 -24.06
C THR A 295 -18.74 14.33 -23.39
N ASP A 296 -19.31 13.16 -23.09
CA ASP A 296 -20.52 13.01 -22.29
C ASP A 296 -20.18 12.31 -20.97
N VAL A 297 -20.97 12.59 -19.93
CA VAL A 297 -20.73 12.09 -18.57
C VAL A 297 -21.97 11.35 -18.07
N LEU A 298 -21.79 10.10 -17.67
CA LEU A 298 -22.79 9.29 -16.98
C LEU A 298 -22.39 9.10 -15.53
N GLU A 299 -23.31 9.36 -14.60
CA GLU A 299 -23.12 9.02 -13.18
C GLU A 299 -24.12 7.95 -12.76
N ALA A 300 -23.63 6.94 -12.05
CA ALA A 300 -24.49 5.91 -11.46
C ALA A 300 -24.03 5.50 -10.06
N ARG A 301 -24.99 5.01 -9.27
CA ARG A 301 -24.76 4.47 -7.94
C ARG A 301 -25.15 2.99 -7.87
N TYR A 302 -24.26 2.14 -7.41
CA TYR A 302 -24.60 0.74 -7.18
C TYR A 302 -25.54 0.56 -6.00
N SER A 303 -26.53 -0.31 -6.15
CA SER A 303 -27.32 -0.82 -5.04
C SER A 303 -27.77 -2.26 -5.26
N SER A 304 -27.44 -3.11 -4.30
CA SER A 304 -27.87 -4.52 -4.22
C SER A 304 -29.39 -4.65 -4.12
N PHE A 305 -30.08 -3.63 -3.58
CA PHE A 305 -31.54 -3.63 -3.48
C PHE A 305 -32.24 -3.69 -4.84
N VAL A 306 -31.68 -3.03 -5.85
CA VAL A 306 -32.17 -3.09 -7.25
C VAL A 306 -31.35 -4.02 -8.13
N SER A 307 -30.35 -4.71 -7.54
CA SER A 307 -29.40 -5.58 -8.23
C SER A 307 -28.80 -4.90 -9.47
N GLY A 308 -28.21 -3.72 -9.28
CA GLY A 308 -27.61 -2.98 -10.38
C GLY A 308 -27.17 -1.56 -10.05
N TRP A 309 -26.88 -0.81 -11.09
CA TRP A 309 -26.39 0.57 -11.06
C TRP A 309 -27.52 1.54 -11.37
N ILE A 310 -27.98 2.28 -10.38
CA ILE A 310 -29.00 3.31 -10.55
C ILE A 310 -28.33 4.51 -11.23
N VAL A 311 -28.74 4.84 -12.45
CA VAL A 311 -28.23 6.04 -13.14
C VAL A 311 -28.83 7.26 -12.47
N THR A 312 -27.96 8.14 -11.97
CA THR A 312 -28.36 9.33 -11.19
C THR A 312 -28.28 10.61 -12.00
N ASN A 313 -27.40 10.66 -13.00
CA ASN A 313 -27.21 11.85 -13.84
C ASN A 313 -26.64 11.47 -15.20
N PHE A 314 -26.94 12.27 -16.22
CA PHE A 314 -26.31 12.19 -17.54
C PHE A 314 -26.18 13.59 -18.15
N GLN A 315 -24.96 13.96 -18.53
CA GLN A 315 -24.62 15.26 -19.11
C GLN A 315 -23.99 15.08 -20.49
N THR A 316 -24.28 15.99 -21.40
CA THR A 316 -23.81 15.88 -22.80
C THR A 316 -23.02 17.10 -23.26
N GLY A 317 -22.11 16.89 -24.21
CA GLY A 317 -21.50 17.95 -25.01
C GLY A 317 -20.50 18.85 -24.28
N ILE A 318 -19.66 18.28 -23.41
CA ILE A 318 -18.55 18.96 -22.74
C ILE A 318 -17.32 18.98 -23.64
#